data_AF-E1Y8V6-F1
#
_entry.id   AF-E1Y8V6-F1
#
_cell.length_a   1.000
_cell.length_b   1.000
_cell.length_c   1.000
_cell.angle_alpha   90.00
_cell.angle_beta   90.00
_cell.angle_gamma   90.00
#
_symmetry.space_group_name_H-M   'P 1'
#
loop_
_entity.id
_entity.type
_entity.pdbx_description
1 polymer ?
#
loop_
_entity_poly.entity_id
_entity_poly.type
_entity_poly.pdbx_seq_one_letter_code
_entity_poly.pdbx_strand_id
1 'polypeptide(L)'
;MYHNNFYKNVTDTADKSDRKSDNKGYTMIEVLIALAIFSIGILGLAKLQIISMNYNSYSRMATEATTVGGDEMERLMILAYDDADLDPASNPHTFANNNRTVTWNITDNTEYKSIVMTITYAIPITGDTRRISLNYIKPRDI
;
A
#
# COMPACT_ATOMS: atom_id res chain seq x y z
N MET A 1 -103.37 14.20 -6.34
CA MET A 1 -102.90 13.35 -7.45
C MET A 1 -101.50 12.88 -7.09
N TYR A 2 -101.33 11.56 -7.06
CA TYR A 2 -100.07 10.83 -6.91
C TYR A 2 -99.02 11.30 -7.94
N HIS A 3 -97.75 11.29 -7.58
CA HIS A 3 -96.71 10.51 -8.27
C HIS A 3 -95.42 10.52 -7.44
N ASN A 4 -95.23 9.40 -6.76
CA ASN A 4 -93.96 8.89 -6.29
C ASN A 4 -93.20 8.39 -7.53
N ASN A 5 -91.91 8.71 -7.69
CA ASN A 5 -91.04 7.96 -8.60
C ASN A 5 -89.59 8.04 -8.13
N PHE A 6 -89.27 7.05 -7.30
CA PHE A 6 -87.95 6.48 -7.17
C PHE A 6 -87.41 6.06 -8.54
N TYR A 7 -86.37 6.72 -9.02
CA TYR A 7 -85.39 6.10 -9.91
C TYR A 7 -83.99 6.30 -9.32
N LYS A 8 -83.55 5.20 -8.73
CA LYS A 8 -82.19 4.87 -8.30
C LYS A 8 -81.32 4.65 -9.53
N ASN A 9 -80.19 5.35 -9.64
CA ASN A 9 -79.03 5.00 -10.50
C ASN A 9 -77.79 5.56 -9.78
N VAL A 10 -77.12 4.79 -8.91
CA VAL A 10 -76.08 3.79 -9.23
C VAL A 10 -74.98 4.38 -10.11
N THR A 11 -73.91 4.80 -9.44
CA THR A 11 -72.47 4.80 -9.78
C THR A 11 -71.82 5.72 -8.73
N ASP A 12 -71.72 5.29 -7.48
CA ASP A 12 -70.50 4.65 -6.98
C ASP A 12 -69.47 4.34 -8.08
N THR A 13 -68.76 5.38 -8.53
CA THR A 13 -67.52 5.23 -9.28
C THR A 13 -66.45 6.08 -8.64
N ALA A 14 -65.76 5.42 -7.72
CA ALA A 14 -64.34 5.63 -7.41
C ALA A 14 -63.96 7.04 -7.00
N ASP A 15 -64.20 7.35 -5.72
CA ASP A 15 -63.17 8.04 -4.95
C ASP A 15 -61.91 7.16 -4.96
N LYS A 16 -60.98 7.46 -5.87
CA LYS A 16 -59.61 6.96 -5.80
C LYS A 16 -58.67 8.13 -5.97
N SER A 17 -58.70 9.06 -5.03
CA SER A 17 -57.52 9.85 -4.72
C SER A 17 -56.89 9.43 -3.41
N ASP A 18 -56.72 8.12 -3.18
CA ASP A 18 -55.80 7.65 -2.14
C ASP A 18 -54.36 7.72 -2.68
N ARG A 19 -53.92 8.94 -3.02
CA ARG A 19 -52.50 9.26 -3.07
C ARG A 19 -52.09 9.57 -1.64
N LYS A 20 -51.98 8.53 -0.82
CA LYS A 20 -51.25 8.61 0.44
C LYS A 20 -49.77 8.78 0.10
N SER A 21 -49.38 10.00 -0.25
CA SER A 21 -47.99 10.39 -0.24
C SER A 21 -47.57 10.45 1.23
N ASP A 22 -47.19 9.30 1.78
CA ASP A 22 -46.48 9.16 3.05
C ASP A 22 -45.08 9.79 2.88
N ASN A 23 -45.04 11.11 2.65
CA ASN A 23 -43.84 11.93 2.63
C ASN A 23 -43.42 12.19 4.08
N LYS A 24 -43.13 11.12 4.82
CA LYS A 24 -42.50 11.23 6.14
C LYS A 24 -41.03 11.54 5.89
N GLY A 25 -40.72 12.84 5.83
CA GLY A 25 -39.34 13.31 5.83
C GLY A 25 -38.58 12.75 7.04
N TYR A 26 -37.30 12.43 6.83
CA TYR A 26 -36.42 11.86 7.86
C TYR A 26 -36.52 12.66 9.15
N THR A 27 -36.63 11.95 10.27
CA THR A 27 -36.70 12.59 11.58
C THR A 27 -35.33 13.19 11.95
N MET A 28 -35.27 14.29 12.72
CA MET A 28 -34.00 14.85 13.21
C MET A 28 -33.14 13.79 13.95
N ILE A 29 -33.79 12.89 14.68
CA ILE A 29 -33.11 11.80 15.38
C ILE A 29 -32.42 10.82 14.43
N GLU A 30 -32.97 10.61 13.23
CA GLU A 30 -32.38 9.72 12.22
C GLU A 30 -31.07 10.27 11.66
N VAL A 31 -31.00 11.59 11.42
CA VAL A 31 -29.76 12.27 11.01
C VAL A 31 -28.72 12.21 12.13
N LEU A 32 -29.14 12.39 13.39
CA LEU A 32 -28.24 12.29 14.55
C LEU A 32 -27.66 10.88 14.69
N ILE A 33 -28.48 9.83 14.52
CA ILE A 33 -28.04 8.43 14.54
C ILE A 33 -27.08 8.17 13.38
N ALA A 34 -27.38 8.65 12.16
CA ALA A 34 -26.50 8.51 11.00
C ALA A 34 -25.13 9.18 11.21
N LEU A 35 -25.11 10.40 11.75
CA LEU A 35 -23.87 11.12 12.08
C LEU A 35 -23.08 10.42 13.19
N ALA A 36 -23.75 9.82 14.18
CA ALA A 36 -23.09 9.05 15.22
C ALA A 36 -22.36 7.82 14.65
N ILE A 37 -23.04 7.03 13.81
CA ILE A 37 -22.45 5.86 13.13
C ILE A 37 -21.32 6.31 12.20
N PHE A 38 -21.52 7.39 11.45
CA PHE A 38 -20.52 7.94 10.53
C PHE A 38 -19.25 8.41 11.26
N SER A 39 -19.41 9.06 12.41
CA SER A 39 -18.29 9.52 13.24
C SER A 39 -17.43 8.36 13.73
N ILE A 40 -18.05 7.25 14.14
CA ILE A 40 -17.35 6.01 14.48
C ILE A 40 -16.57 5.48 13.27
N GLY A 41 -17.16 5.56 12.07
CA GLY A 41 -16.51 5.18 10.81
C GLY A 41 -15.24 5.98 10.50
N ILE A 42 -15.28 7.31 10.64
CA ILE A 42 -14.13 8.19 10.35
C ILE A 42 -12.95 7.91 11.29
N LEU A 43 -13.21 7.57 12.55
CA LEU A 43 -12.13 7.20 13.49
C LEU A 43 -11.37 5.95 13.02
N GLY A 44 -12.05 5.02 12.35
CA GLY A 44 -11.41 3.90 11.67
C GLY A 44 -10.52 4.34 10.50
N LEU A 45 -10.99 5.31 9.70
CA LEU A 45 -10.25 5.85 8.56
C LEU A 45 -8.97 6.58 8.97
N ALA A 46 -8.99 7.29 10.10
CA ALA A 46 -7.81 7.99 10.61
C ALA A 46 -6.62 7.04 10.84
N LYS A 47 -6.88 5.83 11.34
CA LYS A 47 -5.84 4.79 11.49
C LYS A 47 -5.33 4.30 10.14
N LEU A 48 -6.22 4.11 9.16
CA LEU A 48 -5.85 3.68 7.82
C LEU A 48 -4.95 4.71 7.13
N GLN A 49 -5.22 6.01 7.31
CA GLN A 49 -4.38 7.07 6.75
C GLN A 49 -2.93 6.98 7.24
N ILE A 50 -2.73 6.79 8.55
CA ILE A 50 -1.40 6.62 9.14
C ILE A 50 -0.71 5.38 8.55
N ILE A 51 -1.43 4.26 8.45
CA ILE A 51 -0.90 3.02 7.89
C ILE A 51 -0.47 3.24 6.43
N SER A 52 -1.29 3.88 5.60
CA SER A 52 -0.97 4.17 4.20
C SER A 52 0.26 5.07 4.05
N MET A 53 0.41 6.09 4.90
CA MET A 53 1.61 6.95 4.89
C MET A 53 2.86 6.13 5.22
N ASN A 54 2.79 5.25 6.22
CA ASN A 54 3.90 4.41 6.62
C ASN A 54 4.29 3.42 5.50
N TYR A 55 3.31 2.80 4.85
CA TYR A 55 3.56 1.91 3.72
C TYR A 55 4.15 2.64 2.50
N ASN A 56 3.68 3.85 2.19
CA ASN A 56 4.25 4.65 1.11
C ASN A 56 5.70 5.04 1.40
N SER A 57 6.00 5.46 2.63
CA SER A 57 7.38 5.77 3.05
C SER A 57 8.27 4.53 2.94
N TYR A 58 7.78 3.37 3.39
CA TYR A 58 8.50 2.11 3.27
C TYR A 58 8.77 1.75 1.80
N SER A 59 7.76 1.81 0.94
CA SER A 59 7.91 1.48 -0.48
C SER A 59 8.94 2.38 -1.14
N ARG A 60 8.92 3.69 -0.84
CA ARG A 60 9.92 4.64 -1.34
C ARG A 60 11.33 4.26 -0.89
N MET A 61 11.51 3.94 0.40
CA MET A 61 12.80 3.53 0.93
C MET A 61 13.32 2.23 0.30
N ALA A 62 12.43 1.27 0.06
CA ALA A 62 12.75 0.01 -0.60
C ALA A 62 13.18 0.24 -2.05
N THR A 63 12.44 1.06 -2.81
CA THR A 63 12.82 1.43 -4.18
C THR A 63 14.19 2.10 -4.21
N GLU A 64 14.42 3.10 -3.35
CA GLU A 64 15.73 3.77 -3.27
C GLU A 64 16.86 2.80 -2.86
N ALA A 65 16.60 1.88 -1.93
CA ALA A 65 17.58 0.87 -1.52
C ALA A 65 17.92 -0.09 -2.67
N THR A 66 16.93 -0.48 -3.48
CA THR A 66 17.15 -1.30 -4.68
C THR A 66 17.92 -0.53 -5.74
N THR A 67 17.64 0.75 -5.96
CA THR A 67 18.40 1.60 -6.88
C THR A 67 19.87 1.68 -6.44
N VAL A 68 20.14 2.02 -5.18
CA VAL A 68 21.52 2.08 -4.65
C VAL A 68 22.22 0.72 -4.76
N GLY A 69 21.53 -0.37 -4.45
CA GLY A 69 22.09 -1.72 -4.60
C GLY A 69 22.36 -2.10 -6.06
N GLY A 70 21.50 -1.68 -6.98
CA GLY A 70 21.66 -1.89 -8.41
C GLY A 70 22.85 -1.13 -8.97
N ASP A 71 22.93 0.17 -8.71
CA ASP A 71 24.03 1.03 -9.15
C ASP A 71 25.38 0.50 -8.65
N GLU A 72 25.45 0.07 -7.39
CA GLU A 72 26.66 -0.51 -6.84
C GLU A 72 26.99 -1.87 -7.45
N MET A 73 25.98 -2.71 -7.68
CA MET A 73 26.20 -4.00 -8.36
C MET A 73 26.75 -3.79 -9.77
N GLU A 74 26.20 -2.83 -10.51
CA GLU A 74 26.69 -2.46 -11.85
C GLU A 74 28.15 -1.98 -11.79
N ARG A 75 28.50 -1.17 -10.79
CA ARG A 75 29.90 -0.76 -10.55
C ARG A 75 30.80 -1.97 -10.33
N LEU A 76 30.43 -2.89 -9.43
CA LEU A 76 31.23 -4.09 -9.14
C LEU A 76 31.39 -4.99 -10.38
N MET A 77 30.38 -5.02 -11.25
CA MET A 77 30.40 -5.83 -12.46
C MET A 77 31.39 -5.34 -13.52
N ILE A 78 31.71 -4.05 -13.56
CA ILE A 78 32.69 -3.49 -14.51
C ILE A 78 34.13 -3.50 -13.97
N LEU A 79 34.35 -3.81 -12.69
CA LEU A 79 35.69 -3.89 -12.11
C LEU A 79 36.50 -5.05 -12.71
N ALA A 80 37.83 -4.95 -12.64
CA ALA A 80 38.72 -6.05 -12.98
C ALA A 80 38.48 -7.25 -12.05
N TYR A 81 38.71 -8.48 -12.53
CA TYR A 81 38.43 -9.68 -11.73
C TYR A 81 39.27 -9.76 -10.43
N ASP A 82 40.46 -9.16 -10.41
CA ASP A 82 41.40 -9.09 -9.28
C ASP A 82 41.31 -7.79 -8.46
N ASP A 83 40.27 -6.98 -8.69
CA ASP A 83 40.06 -5.73 -7.95
C ASP A 83 39.88 -6.00 -6.43
N ALA A 84 40.38 -5.07 -5.61
CA ALA A 84 40.33 -5.16 -4.15
C ALA A 84 38.88 -5.22 -3.63
N ASP A 85 37.93 -4.53 -4.27
CA ASP A 85 36.50 -4.58 -3.91
C ASP A 85 35.86 -5.95 -4.23
N LEU A 86 36.56 -6.80 -5.00
CA LEU A 86 36.19 -8.17 -5.32
C LEU A 86 37.10 -9.21 -4.62
N ASP A 87 37.90 -8.79 -3.63
CA ASP A 87 38.73 -9.70 -2.85
C ASP A 87 37.92 -10.36 -1.72
N PRO A 88 37.77 -11.70 -1.71
CA PRO A 88 37.08 -12.40 -0.64
C PRO A 88 37.76 -12.26 0.73
N ALA A 89 39.06 -11.94 0.80
CA ALA A 89 39.76 -11.73 2.07
C ALA A 89 39.31 -10.45 2.79
N SER A 90 38.73 -9.50 2.06
CA SER A 90 38.21 -8.24 2.57
C SER A 90 36.72 -8.29 2.93
N ASN A 91 36.11 -9.48 2.90
CA ASN A 91 34.72 -9.66 3.29
C ASN A 91 34.49 -9.44 4.80
N PRO A 92 33.35 -8.85 5.20
CA PRO A 92 32.37 -8.20 4.33
C PRO A 92 32.85 -6.83 3.90
N HIS A 93 32.73 -6.53 2.61
CA HIS A 93 32.87 -5.17 2.10
C HIS A 93 31.67 -4.34 2.51
N THR A 94 31.86 -3.06 2.85
CA THR A 94 30.77 -2.23 3.35
C THR A 94 30.96 -0.74 3.06
N PHE A 95 29.86 -0.05 2.79
CA PHE A 95 29.81 1.41 2.87
C PHE A 95 28.46 1.90 3.42
N ALA A 96 28.49 3.12 3.94
CA ALA A 96 27.29 3.82 4.37
C ALA A 96 26.77 4.73 3.24
N ASN A 97 25.47 4.66 2.97
CA ASN A 97 24.77 5.57 2.09
C ASN A 97 23.58 6.17 2.85
N ASN A 98 23.75 7.38 3.38
CA ASN A 98 22.76 8.04 4.22
C ASN A 98 22.33 7.17 5.41
N ASN A 99 21.06 6.78 5.49
CA ASN A 99 20.49 5.90 6.51
C ASN A 99 20.57 4.41 6.15
N ARG A 100 21.41 4.05 5.18
CA ARG A 100 21.58 2.69 4.67
C ARG A 100 23.01 2.23 4.87
N THR A 101 23.15 0.93 5.12
CA THR A 101 24.43 0.23 5.06
C THR A 101 24.34 -0.77 3.92
N VAL A 102 25.22 -0.63 2.94
CA VAL A 102 25.38 -1.59 1.86
C VAL A 102 26.55 -2.47 2.21
N THR A 103 26.36 -3.78 2.12
CA THR A 103 27.39 -4.77 2.43
C THR A 103 27.41 -5.81 1.34
N TRP A 104 28.56 -6.23 0.84
CA TRP A 104 28.65 -7.37 -0.07
C TRP A 104 29.71 -8.36 0.36
N ASN A 105 29.45 -9.62 0.05
CA ASN A 105 30.37 -10.72 0.27
C ASN A 105 30.70 -11.37 -1.07
N ILE A 106 31.98 -11.64 -1.27
CA ILE A 106 32.51 -12.31 -2.44
C ILE A 106 32.81 -13.77 -2.11
N THR A 107 32.29 -14.69 -2.90
CA THR A 107 32.73 -16.09 -2.90
C THR A 107 33.49 -16.34 -4.18
N ASP A 108 34.79 -16.59 -4.10
CA ASP A 108 35.62 -16.93 -5.25
C ASP A 108 35.63 -18.44 -5.47
N ASN A 109 35.45 -18.85 -6.72
CA ASN A 109 35.49 -20.24 -7.18
C ASN A 109 36.40 -20.33 -8.40
N THR A 110 36.65 -21.54 -8.91
CA THR A 110 37.54 -21.78 -10.04
C THR A 110 37.09 -21.14 -11.36
N GLU A 111 35.80 -20.84 -11.51
CA GLU A 111 35.21 -20.36 -12.77
C GLU A 111 34.54 -18.99 -12.67
N TYR A 112 34.17 -18.56 -11.46
CA TYR A 112 33.40 -17.33 -11.25
C TYR A 112 33.55 -16.82 -9.82
N LYS A 113 33.24 -15.54 -9.61
CA LYS A 113 33.00 -14.94 -8.30
C LYS A 113 31.51 -14.71 -8.11
N SER A 114 30.96 -15.10 -6.96
CA SER A 114 29.59 -14.75 -6.55
C SER A 114 29.63 -13.51 -5.67
N ILE A 115 28.75 -12.55 -5.94
CA ILE A 115 28.59 -11.31 -5.17
C ILE A 115 27.23 -11.35 -4.49
N VAL A 116 27.22 -11.49 -3.17
CA VAL A 116 26.00 -11.42 -2.37
C VAL A 116 25.96 -10.08 -1.66
N MET A 117 25.19 -9.15 -2.21
CA MET A 117 24.99 -7.81 -1.67
C MET A 117 23.75 -7.76 -0.78
N THR A 118 23.83 -7.02 0.31
CA THR A 118 22.75 -6.80 1.26
C THR A 118 22.71 -5.32 1.64
N ILE A 119 21.59 -4.67 1.36
CA ILE A 119 21.29 -3.30 1.74
C ILE A 119 20.42 -3.34 2.99
N THR A 120 20.89 -2.69 4.05
CA THR A 120 20.25 -2.66 5.36
C THR A 120 19.84 -1.23 5.68
N TYR A 121 18.59 -1.00 6.08
CA TYR A 121 18.09 0.33 6.43
C TYR A 121 17.08 0.27 7.58
N ALA A 122 17.08 1.31 8.42
CA ALA A 122 16.16 1.45 9.55
C ALA A 122 14.91 2.23 9.14
N ILE A 123 13.73 1.74 9.54
CA ILE A 123 12.45 2.42 9.37
C ILE A 123 12.37 3.54 10.43
N PRO A 124 12.26 4.83 10.04
CA PRO A 124 12.35 5.95 10.98
C PRO A 124 11.30 5.95 12.10
N ILE A 125 10.11 5.42 11.84
CA ILE A 125 8.97 5.46 12.77
C ILE A 125 8.96 4.31 13.79
N THR A 126 9.47 3.14 13.43
CA THR A 126 9.46 1.95 14.30
C THR A 126 10.85 1.61 14.84
N GLY A 127 11.92 2.10 14.21
CA GLY A 127 13.30 1.68 14.48
C GLY A 127 13.64 0.29 13.94
N ASP A 128 12.66 -0.42 13.37
CA ASP A 128 12.87 -1.73 12.77
C ASP A 128 13.86 -1.65 11.61
N THR A 129 14.78 -2.60 11.56
CA THR A 129 15.67 -2.75 10.41
C THR A 129 15.04 -3.65 9.35
N ARG A 130 15.25 -3.31 8.08
CA ARG A 130 14.88 -4.11 6.91
C ARG A 130 16.09 -4.33 6.03
N ARG A 131 16.04 -5.41 5.23
CA ARG A 131 17.12 -5.84 4.37
C ARG A 131 16.60 -6.18 2.98
N ILE A 132 17.36 -5.81 1.96
CA ILE A 132 17.19 -6.26 0.58
C ILE A 132 18.50 -6.94 0.19
N SER A 133 18.41 -8.12 -0.41
CA SER A 133 19.59 -8.86 -0.87
C SER A 133 19.55 -9.06 -2.37
N LEU A 134 20.67 -8.79 -3.02
CA LEU A 134 20.90 -9.00 -4.45
C LEU A 134 22.04 -10.01 -4.60
N ASN A 135 21.90 -10.95 -5.54
CA ASN A 135 22.93 -11.93 -5.83
C ASN A 135 23.32 -11.84 -7.30
N TYR A 136 24.62 -11.84 -7.57
CA TYR A 136 25.16 -11.80 -8.91
C TYR A 136 26.35 -12.76 -9.05
N ILE A 137 26.59 -13.22 -10.28
CA ILE A 137 27.74 -14.06 -10.65
C ILE A 137 28.58 -13.32 -11.69
N LYS A 138 29.84 -13.05 -11.35
CA LYS A 138 30.84 -12.52 -12.28
C LYS A 138 31.69 -13.69 -12.83
N PRO A 139 31.62 -14.02 -14.13
CA PRO A 139 32.45 -15.06 -14.71
C PRO A 139 33.93 -14.65 -14.67
N ARG A 140 34.83 -15.63 -14.66
CA ARG A 140 36.25 -15.39 -14.82
C ARG A 140 36.55 -14.96 -16.25
N ASP A 141 37.38 -13.92 -16.40
CA ASP A 141 37.86 -13.49 -17.70
C ASP A 141 38.73 -14.61 -18.30
N ILE A 142 38.48 -14.96 -19.56
CA ILE A 142 39.15 -16.06 -20.30
C ILE A 142 40.45 -15.57 -20.91
#